data_AF-A0A7Y3ZE87-F1
#
_entry.id   AF-A0A7Y3ZE87-F1
#
_cell.length_a   1.000
_cell.length_b   1.000
_cell.length_c   1.000
_cell.angle_alpha   90.00
_cell.angle_beta   90.00
_cell.angle_gamma   90.00
#
_symmetry.space_group_name_H-M   'P 1'
#
loop_
_entity.id
_entity.type
_entity.pdbx_description
1 polymer ?
#
loop_
_entity_poly.entity_id
_entity_poly.type
_entity_poly.pdbx_seq_one_letter_code
_entity_poly.pdbx_strand_id
1 'polypeptide(L)'
;MRILITTIMGLALTACGGGGGGGGTTPPPPPAQTVLPEETFTMQDLDVPDGFSYNPVVQHAFSVDISGFSSQRAHLSVYKDFLENSPGNYDAIYPSKVVSAPLTNGKVTVDFNVSDSQDSLLVEIWFYDGRDPLQRVITSADSAWLM
;
A
#
# COMPACT_ATOMS: atom_id res chain seq x y z
N MET A 1 -32.46 25.30 19.01
CA MET A 1 -33.75 25.33 18.30
C MET A 1 -33.58 24.38 17.11
N ARG A 2 -33.86 23.07 17.22
CA ARG A 2 -35.10 22.31 17.54
C ARG A 2 -36.08 22.28 16.35
N ILE A 3 -36.66 21.09 16.08
CA ILE A 3 -37.64 20.70 15.02
C ILE A 3 -36.98 20.27 13.68
N LEU A 4 -37.28 19.14 13.00
CA LEU A 4 -37.82 17.77 13.30
C LEU A 4 -37.36 16.84 12.10
N ILE A 5 -36.95 15.56 12.23
CA ILE A 5 -37.69 14.26 12.29
C ILE A 5 -38.51 13.85 11.03
N THR A 6 -38.24 12.62 10.53
CA THR A 6 -39.02 11.75 9.57
C THR A 6 -39.21 12.25 8.12
N THR A 7 -39.22 11.40 7.08
CA THR A 7 -40.11 10.23 6.93
C THR A 7 -39.53 9.08 6.07
N ILE A 8 -39.78 7.85 6.52
CA ILE A 8 -39.60 6.60 5.77
C ILE A 8 -40.78 6.43 4.79
N MET A 9 -40.49 6.18 3.51
CA MET A 9 -41.47 5.56 2.60
C MET A 9 -40.74 4.79 1.49
N GLY A 10 -40.55 3.49 1.70
CA GLY A 10 -40.36 2.57 0.58
C GLY A 10 -41.72 2.04 0.14
N LEU A 11 -41.90 1.79 -1.16
CA LEU A 11 -42.76 0.73 -1.72
C LEU A 11 -42.65 0.74 -3.26
N ALA A 12 -42.59 -0.46 -3.86
CA ALA A 12 -42.91 -0.82 -5.25
C ALA A 12 -41.84 -1.66 -5.99
N LEU A 13 -41.47 -2.82 -5.44
CA LEU A 13 -40.92 -3.91 -6.27
C LEU A 13 -42.09 -4.64 -6.96
N THR A 14 -42.62 -4.04 -8.02
CA THR A 14 -43.68 -4.65 -8.86
C THR A 14 -43.12 -5.06 -10.22
N ALA A 15 -42.71 -6.32 -10.34
CA ALA A 15 -42.47 -6.97 -11.62
C ALA A 15 -42.78 -8.48 -11.52
N CYS A 16 -44.06 -8.80 -11.28
CA CYS A 16 -44.57 -10.14 -11.55
C CYS A 16 -44.89 -10.24 -13.05
N GLY A 17 -44.13 -11.05 -13.77
CA GLY A 17 -44.41 -11.56 -15.11
C GLY A 17 -43.60 -12.84 -15.24
N GLY A 18 -44.18 -14.02 -15.47
CA GLY A 18 -45.06 -14.37 -16.59
C GLY A 18 -44.25 -15.32 -17.49
N GLY A 19 -44.80 -16.34 -18.16
CA GLY A 19 -46.13 -16.94 -18.17
C GLY A 19 -46.01 -18.40 -18.62
N GLY A 20 -47.07 -19.20 -18.47
CA GLY A 20 -46.99 -20.64 -18.73
C GLY A 20 -46.88 -21.04 -20.21
N GLY A 21 -46.36 -22.24 -20.47
CA GLY A 21 -46.28 -22.83 -21.81
C GLY A 21 -45.66 -24.22 -21.80
N GLY A 22 -46.48 -25.25 -21.55
CA GLY A 22 -46.02 -26.64 -21.60
C GLY A 22 -45.75 -27.09 -23.04
N GLY A 23 -44.47 -27.25 -23.41
CA GLY A 23 -44.03 -27.80 -24.69
C GLY A 23 -43.08 -28.97 -24.47
N GLY A 24 -43.58 -30.19 -24.62
CA GLY A 24 -42.80 -31.41 -24.43
C GLY A 24 -41.87 -31.68 -25.62
N THR A 25 -40.71 -31.01 -25.66
CA THR A 25 -39.59 -31.38 -26.53
C THR A 25 -38.33 -31.49 -25.68
N THR A 26 -37.92 -32.72 -25.37
CA THR A 26 -36.63 -32.98 -24.71
C THR A 26 -35.51 -32.38 -25.55
N PRO A 27 -34.67 -31.47 -25.03
CA PRO A 27 -33.52 -30.98 -25.76
C PRO A 27 -32.60 -32.16 -26.12
N PRO A 28 -31.94 -32.16 -27.29
CA PRO A 28 -30.84 -33.09 -27.52
C PRO A 28 -29.80 -32.90 -26.41
N PRO A 29 -29.14 -33.97 -25.94
CA PRO A 29 -28.11 -33.84 -24.91
C PRO A 29 -27.06 -32.82 -25.38
N PRO A 30 -26.60 -31.91 -24.50
CA PRO A 30 -25.56 -30.96 -24.89
C PRO A 30 -24.33 -31.73 -25.39
N PRO A 31 -23.60 -31.20 -26.39
CA PRO A 31 -22.41 -31.86 -26.89
C PRO A 31 -21.48 -32.16 -25.71
N ALA A 32 -21.00 -33.41 -25.63
CA ALA A 32 -20.10 -33.81 -24.57
C ALA A 32 -18.90 -32.87 -24.58
N GLN A 33 -18.80 -32.04 -23.53
CA GLN A 33 -17.63 -31.20 -23.35
C GLN A 33 -16.46 -32.15 -23.14
N THR A 34 -15.52 -32.16 -24.08
CA THR A 34 -14.20 -32.74 -23.83
C THR A 34 -13.59 -31.93 -22.70
N VAL A 35 -13.70 -32.45 -21.48
CA VAL A 35 -12.98 -31.91 -20.33
C VAL A 35 -11.50 -32.08 -20.65
N LEU A 36 -10.87 -30.99 -21.07
CA LEU A 36 -9.43 -30.92 -21.13
C LEU A 36 -8.95 -31.17 -19.68
N PRO A 37 -7.97 -32.05 -19.44
CA PRO A 37 -7.46 -32.26 -18.10
C PRO A 37 -7.00 -30.94 -17.52
N GLU A 38 -7.56 -30.52 -16.38
CA GLU A 38 -6.94 -29.47 -15.57
C GLU A 38 -5.63 -30.06 -15.04
N GLU A 39 -4.50 -29.57 -15.56
CA GLU A 39 -3.20 -29.93 -15.03
C GLU A 39 -3.07 -29.34 -13.62
N THR A 40 -3.19 -30.21 -12.62
CA THR A 40 -3.07 -29.85 -11.22
C THR A 40 -1.60 -29.67 -10.86
N PHE A 41 -1.05 -28.49 -11.12
CA PHE A 41 0.27 -28.10 -10.66
C PHE A 41 0.31 -28.04 -9.13
N THR A 42 1.33 -28.66 -8.56
CA THR A 42 1.61 -28.69 -7.13
C THR A 42 2.86 -27.87 -6.81
N MET A 43 3.09 -27.57 -5.53
CA MET A 43 4.36 -26.95 -5.10
C MET A 43 5.58 -27.85 -5.34
N GLN A 44 5.40 -29.14 -5.67
CA GLN A 44 6.50 -30.06 -6.01
C GLN A 44 6.96 -29.90 -7.46
N ASP A 45 6.16 -29.25 -8.31
CA ASP A 45 6.45 -29.02 -9.74
C ASP A 45 7.20 -27.69 -9.98
N LEU A 46 7.49 -26.94 -8.92
CA LEU A 46 8.24 -25.69 -8.96
C LEU A 46 9.75 -25.97 -8.87
N ASP A 47 10.47 -25.73 -9.97
CA ASP A 47 11.93 -25.69 -9.95
C ASP A 47 12.41 -24.38 -9.32
N VAL A 48 13.34 -24.49 -8.37
CA VAL A 48 13.86 -23.36 -7.59
C VAL A 48 15.33 -23.15 -7.98
N PRO A 49 15.68 -22.04 -8.65
CA PRO A 49 17.06 -21.82 -9.10
C PRO A 49 18.06 -21.88 -7.94
N ASP A 50 19.22 -22.49 -8.18
CA ASP A 50 20.33 -22.50 -7.23
C ASP A 50 20.68 -21.07 -6.78
N GLY A 51 20.66 -20.84 -5.47
CA GLY A 51 20.92 -19.54 -4.86
C GLY A 51 19.72 -18.60 -4.72
N PHE A 52 18.50 -19.02 -5.09
CA PHE A 52 17.28 -18.26 -4.82
C PHE A 52 17.05 -18.05 -3.30
N SER A 53 16.82 -16.81 -2.88
CA SER A 53 16.54 -16.45 -1.48
C SER A 53 15.04 -16.30 -1.26
N TYR A 54 14.48 -17.09 -0.34
CA TYR A 54 13.12 -16.91 0.18
C TYR A 54 13.00 -15.83 1.25
N ASN A 55 14.09 -15.14 1.60
CA ASN A 55 14.05 -14.00 2.50
C ASN A 55 13.92 -12.70 1.68
N PRO A 56 12.74 -12.05 1.65
CA PRO A 56 12.55 -10.78 0.96
C PRO A 56 13.09 -9.59 1.76
N VAL A 57 13.61 -9.80 2.97
CA VAL A 57 14.05 -8.71 3.84
C VAL A 57 15.45 -8.24 3.45
N VAL A 58 15.54 -6.99 2.99
CA VAL A 58 16.80 -6.28 2.75
C VAL A 58 17.02 -5.20 3.81
N GLN A 59 18.26 -5.09 4.29
CA GLN A 59 18.67 -4.00 5.18
C GLN A 59 19.10 -2.79 4.34
N HIS A 60 18.59 -1.62 4.69
CA HIS A 60 18.87 -0.36 4.03
C HIS A 60 19.43 0.64 5.06
N ALA A 61 20.53 1.30 4.69
CA ALA A 61 21.22 2.30 5.50
C ALA A 61 21.05 3.68 4.85
N PHE A 62 20.40 4.60 5.56
CA PHE A 62 20.03 5.92 5.06
C PHE A 62 20.56 7.03 5.97
N SER A 63 21.17 8.06 5.38
CA SER A 63 21.69 9.22 6.13
C SER A 63 20.99 10.52 5.74
N VAL A 64 20.60 11.29 6.75
CA VAL A 64 20.01 12.63 6.59
C VAL A 64 20.96 13.65 7.19
N ASP A 65 21.24 14.70 6.42
CA ASP A 65 22.01 15.87 6.85
C ASP A 65 21.28 17.13 6.36
N ILE A 66 20.57 17.77 7.27
CA ILE A 66 19.94 19.08 7.05
C ILE A 66 20.73 20.22 7.69
N SER A 67 22.00 20.01 8.05
CA SER A 67 22.76 21.02 8.81
C SER A 67 23.04 22.32 8.04
N GLY A 68 22.92 22.33 6.70
CA GLY A 68 22.91 23.55 5.89
C GLY A 68 21.60 24.33 5.98
N PHE A 69 20.49 23.66 6.29
CA PHE A 69 19.15 24.24 6.45
C PHE A 69 18.81 24.59 7.91
N SER A 70 19.03 23.67 8.86
CA SER A 70 18.77 23.87 10.28
C SER A 70 19.54 22.91 11.18
N SER A 71 20.09 23.43 12.28
CA SER A 71 20.67 22.65 13.39
C SER A 71 19.73 22.49 14.59
N GLN A 72 18.49 22.98 14.49
CA GLN A 72 17.49 22.85 15.55
C GLN A 72 17.13 21.38 15.81
N ARG A 73 16.58 21.10 17.00
CA ARG A 73 16.04 19.78 17.32
C ARG A 73 14.94 19.42 16.29
N ALA A 74 15.13 18.28 15.63
CA ALA A 74 14.21 17.73 14.66
C ALA A 74 14.11 16.20 14.84
N HIS A 75 13.14 15.58 14.18
CA HIS A 75 12.86 14.15 14.33
C HIS A 75 12.50 13.50 12.99
N LEU A 76 13.26 12.47 12.62
CA LEU A 76 13.08 11.66 11.42
C LEU A 76 11.92 10.68 11.60
N SER A 77 11.14 10.47 10.55
CA SER A 77 10.29 9.29 10.38
C SER A 77 10.39 8.76 8.95
N VAL A 78 10.37 7.44 8.79
CA VAL A 78 10.34 6.79 7.48
C VAL A 78 9.16 5.83 7.44
N TYR A 79 8.40 5.88 6.35
CA TYR A 79 7.15 5.14 6.13
C TYR A 79 7.25 4.32 4.86
N LYS A 80 6.68 3.12 4.89
CA LYS A 80 6.58 2.26 3.70
C LYS A 80 5.41 2.63 2.80
N ASP A 81 4.31 3.11 3.40
CA ASP A 81 3.07 3.39 2.71
C ASP A 81 2.71 4.87 2.89
N PHE A 82 2.37 5.52 1.79
CA PHE A 82 1.96 6.93 1.74
C PHE A 82 1.06 7.17 0.52
N LEU A 83 0.33 8.28 0.53
CA LEU A 83 -0.51 8.71 -0.60
C LEU A 83 0.03 10.05 -1.12
N GLU A 84 0.12 10.22 -2.44
CA GLU A 84 0.38 11.53 -3.05
C GLU A 84 -0.97 12.22 -3.35
N ASN A 85 -1.28 13.27 -2.60
CA ASN A 85 -2.53 14.03 -2.77
C ASN A 85 -2.43 15.02 -3.94
N SER A 86 -1.24 15.57 -4.13
CA SER A 86 -0.86 16.47 -5.23
C SER A 86 0.66 16.43 -5.39
N PRO A 87 1.24 16.83 -6.53
CA PRO A 87 2.67 16.69 -6.79
C PRO A 87 3.55 17.28 -5.68
N GLY A 88 4.28 16.42 -4.97
CA GLY A 88 5.15 16.83 -3.86
C GLY A 88 4.46 17.02 -2.50
N ASN A 89 3.18 16.64 -2.35
CA ASN A 89 2.46 16.63 -1.08
C ASN A 89 1.99 15.21 -0.75
N TYR A 90 2.52 14.65 0.35
CA TYR A 90 2.33 13.26 0.71
C TYR A 90 1.67 13.09 2.08
N ASP A 91 0.66 12.24 2.18
CA ASP A 91 0.11 11.78 3.46
C ASP A 91 0.75 10.45 3.86
N ALA A 92 1.49 10.46 4.97
CA ALA A 92 2.07 9.25 5.54
C ALA A 92 0.98 8.33 6.12
N ILE A 93 0.98 7.05 5.73
CA ILE A 93 0.18 6.04 6.43
C ILE A 93 0.91 5.69 7.72
N TYR A 94 0.59 6.39 8.82
CA TYR A 94 1.35 6.30 10.08
C TYR A 94 1.62 4.89 10.61
N PRO A 95 0.72 3.89 10.50
CA PRO A 95 1.00 2.50 10.89
C PRO A 95 2.13 1.81 10.10
N SER A 96 2.52 2.34 8.93
CA SER A 96 3.60 1.80 8.08
C SER A 96 5.00 2.29 8.48
N LYS A 97 5.12 3.06 9.57
CA LYS A 97 6.40 3.62 10.04
C LYS A 97 7.41 2.52 10.39
N VAL A 98 8.59 2.60 9.78
CA VAL A 98 9.73 1.69 10.02
C VAL A 98 10.88 2.36 10.76
N VAL A 99 10.99 3.69 10.72
CA VAL A 99 12.03 4.46 11.44
C VAL A 99 11.40 5.58 12.25
N SER A 100 11.96 5.81 13.44
CA SER A 100 11.64 6.91 14.33
C SER A 100 12.92 7.32 15.09
N ALA A 101 13.59 8.39 14.69
CA ALA A 101 14.88 8.78 15.26
C ALA A 101 15.06 10.32 15.40
N PRO A 102 15.64 10.82 16.50
CA PRO A 102 15.99 12.24 16.63
C PRO A 102 17.21 12.60 15.78
N LEU A 103 17.23 13.83 15.25
CA LEU A 103 18.42 14.39 14.61
C LEU A 103 19.33 15.05 15.65
N THR A 104 20.64 14.88 15.50
CA THR A 104 21.68 15.54 16.32
C THR A 104 22.43 16.54 15.44
N ASN A 105 22.37 17.83 15.78
CA ASN A 105 22.97 18.92 14.99
C ASN A 105 22.55 18.90 13.51
N GLY A 106 21.28 18.57 13.23
CA GLY A 106 20.75 18.43 11.87
C GLY A 106 21.12 17.12 11.16
N LYS A 107 21.76 16.15 11.82
CA LYS A 107 22.21 14.89 11.20
C LYS A 107 21.65 13.65 11.88
N VAL A 108 21.43 12.58 11.10
CA VAL A 108 21.15 11.23 11.60
C VAL A 108 21.49 10.18 10.53
N THR A 109 21.97 9.02 10.95
CA THR A 109 22.06 7.81 10.12
C THR A 109 21.17 6.75 10.75
N VAL A 110 20.41 6.04 9.91
CA VAL A 110 19.47 5.00 10.35
C VAL A 110 19.62 3.75 9.49
N ASP A 111 19.59 2.60 10.15
CA ASP A 111 19.52 1.29 9.52
C ASP A 111 18.12 0.72 9.75
N PHE A 112 17.46 0.25 8.68
CA PHE A 112 16.13 -0.34 8.77
C PHE A 112 15.91 -1.40 7.70
N ASN A 113 14.92 -2.25 7.93
CA ASN A 113 14.59 -3.37 7.06
C ASN A 113 13.34 -3.06 6.23
N VAL A 114 13.40 -3.37 4.94
CA VAL A 114 12.27 -3.28 3.99
C VAL A 114 12.17 -4.57 3.16
N SER A 115 11.11 -4.71 2.37
CA SER A 115 11.10 -5.73 1.33
C SER A 115 12.03 -5.34 0.20
N ASP A 116 12.66 -6.31 -0.43
CA ASP A 116 13.27 -6.22 -1.76
C ASP A 116 12.31 -5.65 -2.82
N SER A 117 11.02 -5.92 -2.70
CA SER A 117 9.93 -5.36 -3.52
C SER A 117 9.39 -4.00 -3.02
N GLN A 118 10.08 -3.31 -2.11
CA GLN A 118 9.66 -1.97 -1.65
C GLN A 118 10.19 -0.90 -2.63
N ASP A 119 9.33 -0.43 -3.53
CA ASP A 119 9.71 0.54 -4.58
C ASP A 119 10.11 1.91 -4.03
N SER A 120 9.38 2.42 -3.04
CA SER A 120 9.54 3.78 -2.52
C SER A 120 9.15 3.90 -1.05
N LEU A 121 9.70 4.92 -0.40
CA LEU A 121 9.50 5.24 1.02
C LEU A 121 9.30 6.74 1.16
N LEU A 122 8.41 7.15 2.07
CA LEU A 122 8.30 8.56 2.46
C LEU A 122 9.19 8.83 3.67
N VAL A 123 10.06 9.82 3.55
CA VAL A 123 10.87 10.37 4.65
C VAL A 123 10.26 11.70 5.09
N GLU A 124 10.03 11.84 6.39
CA GLU A 124 9.58 13.09 7.02
C GLU A 124 10.58 13.56 8.07
N ILE A 125 10.87 14.86 8.07
CA ILE A 125 11.63 15.53 9.13
C ILE A 125 10.71 16.52 9.83
N TRP A 126 10.32 16.16 11.05
CA TRP A 126 9.43 16.95 11.92
C TRP A 126 10.24 17.91 12.78
N PHE A 127 9.80 19.17 12.84
CA PHE A 127 10.31 20.19 13.77
C PHE A 127 9.33 20.40 14.94
N TYR A 128 9.86 20.81 16.08
CA TYR A 128 9.07 21.00 17.31
C TYR A 128 8.38 22.37 17.43
N ASP A 129 8.41 23.18 16.37
CA ASP A 129 7.82 24.53 16.31
C ASP A 129 6.47 24.61 15.59
N GLY A 130 5.92 23.47 15.15
CA GLY A 130 4.58 23.37 14.58
C GLY A 130 4.47 23.73 13.09
N ARG A 131 5.59 23.86 12.37
CA ARG A 131 5.60 23.89 10.90
C ARG A 131 5.32 22.50 10.31
N ASP A 132 4.90 22.46 9.05
CA ASP A 132 4.78 21.21 8.28
C ASP A 132 6.15 20.49 8.14
N PRO A 133 6.19 19.15 8.11
CA PRO A 133 7.44 18.41 7.99
C PRO A 133 8.10 18.66 6.63
N LEU A 134 9.44 18.57 6.58
CA LEU A 134 10.12 18.40 5.31
C LEU A 134 9.86 16.98 4.82
N GLN A 135 9.36 16.84 3.61
CA GLN A 135 9.04 15.54 3.01
C GLN A 135 9.96 15.24 1.82
N ARG A 136 10.39 13.99 1.69
CA ARG A 136 11.07 13.46 0.50
C ARG A 136 10.71 12.00 0.27
N VAL A 137 10.32 11.66 -0.95
CA VAL A 137 10.24 10.27 -1.40
C VAL A 137 11.65 9.79 -1.76
N ILE A 138 12.00 8.59 -1.29
CA ILE A 138 13.27 7.90 -1.60
C ILE A 138 12.99 6.50 -2.13
N THR A 139 13.95 5.95 -2.86
CA THR A 139 13.98 4.57 -3.33
C THR A 139 15.04 3.75 -2.57
N SER A 140 15.07 2.44 -2.77
CA SER A 140 16.14 1.58 -2.23
C SER A 140 17.56 1.92 -2.73
N ALA A 141 17.67 2.72 -3.80
CA ALA A 141 18.95 3.21 -4.34
C ALA A 141 19.45 4.52 -3.68
N ASP A 142 18.58 5.26 -2.98
CA ASP A 142 18.95 6.49 -2.29
C ASP A 142 19.60 6.18 -0.93
N SER A 143 20.89 6.47 -0.77
CA SER A 143 21.59 6.30 0.52
C SER A 143 21.62 7.56 1.40
N ALA A 144 21.28 8.73 0.84
CA ALA A 144 21.37 9.99 1.57
C ALA A 144 20.38 11.09 1.13
N TRP A 145 20.09 11.99 2.08
CA TRP A 145 19.46 13.29 1.85
C TRP A 145 20.29 14.40 2.49
N LEU A 146 20.84 15.28 1.66
CA LEU A 146 21.64 16.44 2.05
C LEU A 146 20.88 17.73 1.72
N MET A 147 20.91 18.73 2.62
CA MET A 147 20.33 20.08 2.47
C MET A 147 21.23 21.17 3.03
#